data_AF-A0A529LV37-F1
#
_entry.id   AF-A0A529LV37-F1
#
_cell.length_a   1.000
_cell.length_b   1.000
_cell.length_c   1.000
_cell.angle_alpha   90.00
_cell.angle_beta   90.00
_cell.angle_gamma   90.00
#
_symmetry.space_group_name_H-M   'P 1'
#
loop_
_entity.id
_entity.type
_entity.pdbx_description
1 polymer ?
#
loop_
_entity_poly.entity_id
_entity_poly.type
_entity_poly.pdbx_seq_one_letter_code
_entity_poly.pdbx_strand_id
1 'polypeptide(L)'
;SLRRIGRRCLVVALVLAAIPVVLTFLYLPSFVHPISTLMLKDLATFSGYDRRWVSIDDVAPVLAHSVIMSEDGQFCFHRGVDLGELRGVVDDALAGEATRGASTITMQTVKNLFLWSRPLGSVRKVVELPLAVYFDAVMSKRRIMEIYLNIAEWGPGIYGIEAAAST
;
A
#
# COMPACT_ATOMS: atom_id res chain seq x y z
N SER A 1 -5.48 -38.95 -2.45
CA SER A 1 -4.52 -38.91 -3.57
C SER A 1 -3.82 -37.56 -3.60
N LEU A 2 -2.48 -37.54 -3.46
CA LEU A 2 -1.64 -36.33 -3.45
C LEU A 2 -1.93 -35.37 -4.63
N ARG A 3 -2.28 -35.91 -5.81
CA ARG A 3 -2.65 -35.12 -6.99
C ARG A 3 -3.90 -34.24 -6.79
N ARG A 4 -4.90 -34.71 -6.01
CA ARG A 4 -6.10 -33.90 -5.70
C ARG A 4 -5.78 -32.77 -4.71
N ILE A 5 -4.87 -33.01 -3.77
CA ILE A 5 -4.43 -32.01 -2.79
C ILE A 5 -3.60 -30.94 -3.51
N GLY A 6 -2.61 -31.33 -4.32
CA GLY A 6 -1.82 -30.39 -5.13
C GLY A 6 -2.67 -29.51 -6.04
N ARG A 7 -3.69 -30.09 -6.71
CA ARG A 7 -4.63 -29.31 -7.53
C ARG A 7 -5.43 -28.29 -6.70
N ARG A 8 -5.90 -28.67 -5.50
CA ARG A 8 -6.62 -27.74 -4.62
C ARG A 8 -5.71 -26.61 -4.14
N CYS A 9 -4.48 -26.90 -3.74
CA CYS A 9 -3.50 -25.90 -3.33
C CYS A 9 -3.20 -24.91 -4.47
N LEU A 10 -3.00 -25.40 -5.70
CA LEU A 10 -2.78 -24.55 -6.86
C LEU A 10 -3.99 -23.64 -7.14
N VAL A 11 -5.20 -24.18 -7.12
CA VAL A 11 -6.42 -23.39 -7.32
C VAL A 11 -6.55 -22.31 -6.25
N VAL A 12 -6.32 -22.63 -4.97
CA VAL A 12 -6.33 -21.64 -3.89
C VAL A 12 -5.28 -20.55 -4.11
N ALA A 13 -4.05 -20.92 -4.47
CA ALA A 13 -3.00 -19.94 -4.74
C ALA A 13 -3.35 -19.01 -5.90
N LEU A 14 -3.93 -19.54 -6.99
CA LEU A 14 -4.40 -18.76 -8.13
C LEU A 14 -5.53 -17.81 -7.76
N VAL A 15 -6.50 -18.27 -6.97
CA VAL A 15 -7.60 -17.42 -6.48
C VAL A 15 -7.04 -16.28 -5.61
N LEU A 16 -6.13 -16.57 -4.69
CA LEU A 16 -5.50 -15.56 -3.84
C LEU A 16 -4.70 -14.55 -4.66
N ALA A 17 -3.97 -14.99 -5.69
CA ALA A 17 -3.23 -14.10 -6.59
C ALA A 17 -4.15 -13.26 -7.50
N ALA A 18 -5.36 -13.75 -7.82
CA ALA A 18 -6.33 -13.02 -8.62
C ALA A 18 -7.01 -11.87 -7.85
N ILE A 19 -7.11 -11.97 -6.52
CA ILE A 19 -7.78 -10.95 -5.69
C ILE A 19 -7.16 -9.56 -5.89
N PRO A 20 -5.84 -9.33 -5.71
CA PRO A 20 -5.25 -8.00 -5.93
C PRO A 20 -5.44 -7.49 -7.35
N VAL A 21 -5.42 -8.37 -8.36
CA VAL A 21 -5.64 -8.01 -9.75
C VAL A 21 -7.06 -7.47 -9.95
N VAL A 22 -8.07 -8.24 -9.54
CA VAL A 22 -9.48 -7.84 -9.65
C VAL A 22 -9.76 -6.56 -8.88
N LEU A 23 -9.27 -6.46 -7.64
CA LEU A 23 -9.47 -5.28 -6.81
C LEU A 23 -8.78 -4.04 -7.40
N THR A 24 -7.61 -4.19 -8.03
CA THR A 24 -6.92 -3.06 -8.68
C THR A 24 -7.80 -2.45 -9.76
N PHE A 25 -8.41 -3.26 -10.63
CA PHE A 25 -9.35 -2.77 -11.64
C PHE A 25 -10.63 -2.20 -11.02
N LEU A 26 -11.13 -2.79 -9.93
CA LEU A 26 -12.28 -2.26 -9.20
C LEU A 26 -12.01 -0.87 -8.61
N TYR A 27 -10.76 -0.59 -8.20
CA TYR A 27 -10.37 0.68 -7.57
C TYR A 27 -9.94 1.78 -8.55
N LEU A 28 -9.91 1.48 -9.86
CA LEU A 28 -9.62 2.47 -10.91
C LEU A 28 -10.58 3.66 -10.91
N PRO A 29 -11.92 3.49 -10.81
CA PRO A 29 -12.83 4.61 -10.83
C PRO A 29 -12.71 5.42 -9.53
N SER A 30 -12.67 6.75 -9.64
CA SER A 30 -12.45 7.64 -8.50
C SER A 30 -13.51 7.51 -7.40
N PHE A 31 -14.76 7.24 -7.78
CA PHE A 31 -15.89 7.07 -6.86
C PHE A 31 -15.84 5.79 -6.02
N VAL A 32 -14.96 4.84 -6.33
CA VAL A 32 -14.78 3.65 -5.50
C VAL A 32 -13.79 3.96 -4.39
N HIS A 33 -14.20 3.87 -3.14
CA HIS A 33 -13.33 4.22 -2.00
C HIS A 33 -12.83 2.94 -1.31
N PRO A 34 -11.59 2.47 -1.61
CA PRO A 34 -11.08 1.22 -1.05
C PRO A 34 -10.95 1.30 0.48
N ILE A 35 -11.08 0.17 1.16
CA ILE A 35 -10.86 0.03 2.61
C ILE A 35 -9.55 -0.72 2.83
N SER A 36 -8.69 -0.24 3.73
CA SER A 36 -7.43 -0.93 4.03
C SER A 36 -7.66 -2.20 4.87
N THR A 37 -6.71 -3.12 4.81
CA THR A 37 -6.67 -4.30 5.67
C THR A 37 -6.57 -3.94 7.14
N LEU A 38 -5.98 -2.79 7.47
CA LEU A 38 -5.92 -2.25 8.83
C LEU A 38 -7.30 -1.81 9.33
N MET A 39 -8.06 -1.05 8.53
CA MET A 39 -9.45 -0.69 8.86
C MET A 39 -10.35 -1.94 9.00
N LEU A 40 -10.17 -2.94 8.12
CA LEU A 40 -10.90 -4.21 8.23
C LEU A 40 -10.55 -4.96 9.52
N LYS A 41 -9.29 -4.93 9.94
CA LYS A 41 -8.85 -5.49 11.22
C LYS A 41 -9.51 -4.75 12.38
N ASP A 42 -9.49 -3.42 12.39
CA ASP A 42 -10.06 -2.62 13.49
C ASP A 42 -11.58 -2.80 13.61
N LEU A 43 -12.27 -2.97 12.47
CA LEU A 43 -13.68 -3.35 12.44
C LEU A 43 -13.90 -4.76 13.02
N ALA A 44 -13.06 -5.73 12.65
CA ALA A 44 -13.14 -7.09 13.15
C ALA A 44 -12.80 -7.22 14.65
N THR A 45 -11.96 -6.33 15.19
CA THR A 45 -11.63 -6.27 16.62
C THR A 45 -12.54 -5.33 17.40
N PHE A 46 -13.58 -4.77 16.79
CA PHE A 46 -14.51 -3.82 17.40
C PHE A 46 -13.83 -2.59 18.03
N SER A 47 -12.66 -2.21 17.51
CA SER A 47 -11.90 -1.06 18.00
C SER A 47 -12.45 0.27 17.47
N GLY A 48 -13.21 0.23 16.37
CA GLY A 48 -13.68 1.41 15.66
C GLY A 48 -12.53 2.14 14.94
N TYR A 49 -12.87 2.99 13.99
CA TYR A 49 -11.91 3.90 13.36
C TYR A 49 -12.64 5.14 12.82
N ASP A 50 -11.94 6.27 12.73
CA ASP A 50 -12.40 7.44 11.99
C ASP A 50 -11.77 7.47 10.60
N ARG A 51 -12.59 7.80 9.61
CA ARG A 51 -12.17 7.99 8.24
C ARG A 51 -13.14 8.91 7.51
N ARG A 52 -12.57 9.93 6.87
CA ARG A 52 -13.27 10.78 5.92
C ARG A 52 -12.52 10.74 4.59
N TRP A 53 -13.22 10.34 3.52
CA TRP A 53 -12.64 10.33 2.18
C TRP A 53 -12.61 11.74 1.63
N VAL A 54 -11.48 12.14 1.05
CA VAL A 54 -11.32 13.40 0.33
C VAL A 54 -10.80 13.12 -1.08
N SER A 55 -11.40 13.75 -2.09
CA SER A 55 -10.89 13.67 -3.46
C SER A 55 -9.52 14.32 -3.52
N ILE A 56 -8.64 13.80 -4.37
CA ILE A 56 -7.33 14.41 -4.62
C ILE A 56 -7.44 15.82 -5.22
N ASP A 57 -8.58 16.16 -5.84
CA ASP A 57 -8.86 17.51 -6.32
C ASP A 57 -9.08 18.51 -5.17
N ASP A 58 -9.56 18.02 -4.02
CA ASP A 58 -9.85 18.82 -2.83
C ASP A 58 -8.66 18.85 -1.84
N VAL A 59 -7.63 18.03 -2.08
CA VAL A 59 -6.39 18.05 -1.31
C VAL A 59 -5.50 19.20 -1.76
N ALA A 60 -5.06 20.03 -0.81
CA ALA A 60 -4.12 21.10 -1.10
C ALA A 60 -2.83 20.55 -1.76
N PRO A 61 -2.41 21.07 -2.93
CA PRO A 61 -1.24 20.52 -3.65
C PRO A 61 0.05 20.50 -2.82
N VAL A 62 0.24 21.52 -1.96
CA VAL A 62 1.39 21.59 -1.05
C VAL A 62 1.46 20.39 -0.12
N LEU A 63 0.31 19.88 0.35
CA LEU A 63 0.24 18.73 1.25
C LEU A 63 0.68 17.46 0.53
N ALA A 64 0.15 17.21 -0.68
CA ALA A 64 0.56 16.08 -1.49
C ALA A 64 2.07 16.14 -1.82
N HIS A 65 2.60 17.33 -2.14
CA HIS A 65 4.05 17.50 -2.37
C HIS A 65 4.88 17.26 -1.11
N SER A 66 4.42 17.71 0.07
CA SER A 66 5.11 17.46 1.33
C SER A 66 5.18 15.96 1.63
N VAL A 67 4.08 15.23 1.42
CA VAL A 67 4.02 13.77 1.58
C VAL A 67 4.96 13.07 0.62
N ILE A 68 4.97 13.45 -0.66
CA ILE A 68 5.94 12.93 -1.64
C ILE A 68 7.36 13.18 -1.13
N MET A 69 7.69 14.39 -0.71
CA MET A 69 9.05 14.73 -0.31
C MET A 69 9.50 14.02 0.97
N SER A 70 8.58 13.72 1.89
CA SER A 70 8.90 13.03 3.15
C SER A 70 8.94 11.51 3.02
N GLU A 71 8.04 10.93 2.22
CA GLU A 71 7.85 9.47 2.14
C GLU A 71 8.50 8.83 0.91
N ASP A 72 8.55 9.53 -0.22
CA ASP A 72 8.93 8.97 -1.52
C ASP A 72 9.29 10.07 -2.54
N GLY A 73 10.47 10.65 -2.39
CA GLY A 73 10.89 11.83 -3.16
C GLY A 73 10.98 11.59 -4.67
N GLN A 74 10.98 10.34 -5.13
CA GLN A 74 11.00 9.95 -6.55
C GLN A 74 9.67 9.33 -7.02
N PHE A 75 8.60 9.49 -6.25
CA PHE A 75 7.28 8.91 -6.52
C PHE A 75 6.81 9.09 -7.96
N CYS A 76 7.00 10.27 -8.52
CA CYS A 76 6.56 10.62 -9.87
C CYS A 76 7.39 9.97 -10.98
N PHE A 77 8.60 9.49 -10.69
CA PHE A 77 9.58 9.04 -11.68
C PHE A 77 9.76 7.52 -11.71
N HIS A 78 9.60 6.84 -10.57
CA HIS A 78 9.74 5.38 -10.52
C HIS A 78 8.45 4.64 -10.88
N ARG A 79 8.54 3.33 -11.14
CA ARG A 79 7.39 2.47 -11.49
C ARG A 79 6.95 1.60 -10.32
N GLY A 80 6.43 2.25 -9.28
CA GLY A 80 6.00 1.61 -8.03
C GLY A 80 7.10 1.29 -7.02
N VAL A 81 8.35 1.15 -7.45
CA VAL A 81 9.49 0.84 -6.57
C VAL A 81 10.68 1.72 -6.93
N ASP A 82 11.36 2.29 -5.93
CA ASP A 82 12.65 2.94 -6.10
C ASP A 82 13.80 1.92 -5.90
N LEU A 83 14.41 1.51 -7.01
CA LEU A 83 15.52 0.56 -7.00
C LEU A 83 16.83 1.19 -6.49
N GLY A 84 16.98 2.51 -6.59
CA GLY A 84 18.13 3.24 -6.08
C GLY A 84 18.14 3.23 -4.56
N GLU A 85 17.02 3.63 -3.95
CA GLU A 85 16.87 3.59 -2.50
C GLU A 85 16.91 2.17 -1.94
N LEU A 86 16.31 1.20 -2.62
CA LEU A 86 16.38 -0.20 -2.18
C LEU A 86 17.81 -0.75 -2.16
N ARG A 87 18.65 -0.38 -3.14
CA ARG A 87 20.06 -0.78 -3.15
C ARG A 87 20.81 -0.15 -1.99
N GLY A 88 20.65 1.16 -1.79
CA GLY A 88 21.24 1.87 -0.65
C GLY A 88 20.88 1.22 0.68
N VAL A 89 19.60 0.91 0.91
CA VAL A 89 19.16 0.24 2.14
C VAL A 89 19.72 -1.18 2.29
N VAL A 90 19.92 -1.92 1.21
CA VAL A 90 20.57 -3.23 1.27
C VAL A 90 22.06 -3.09 1.62
N ASP A 91 22.74 -2.12 1.01
CA ASP A 91 24.16 -1.86 1.26
C ASP A 91 24.39 -1.40 2.72
N ASP A 92 23.55 -0.49 3.21
CA ASP A 92 23.55 -0.03 4.61
C ASP A 92 23.27 -1.19 5.60
N ALA A 93 22.31 -2.07 5.25
CA ALA A 93 22.01 -3.25 6.06
C ALA A 93 23.21 -4.21 6.13
N LEU A 94 23.89 -4.43 5.00
CA LEU A 94 25.09 -5.26 4.92
C LEU A 94 26.28 -4.62 5.65
N ALA A 95 26.33 -3.29 5.71
CA ALA A 95 27.32 -2.52 6.46
C ALA A 95 27.01 -2.46 7.97
N GLY A 96 25.85 -2.95 8.42
CA GLY A 96 25.45 -2.93 9.83
C GLY A 96 24.89 -1.59 10.32
N GLU A 97 24.53 -0.70 9.39
CA GLU A 97 23.99 0.62 9.69
C GLU A 97 22.47 0.58 9.94
N ALA A 98 21.97 1.62 10.60
CA ALA A 98 20.53 1.77 10.85
C ALA A 98 19.81 2.03 9.52
N THR A 99 19.13 1.01 9.00
CA THR A 99 18.39 1.12 7.74
C THR A 99 17.18 2.05 7.87
N ARG A 100 17.10 3.06 7.00
CA ARG A 100 15.84 3.78 6.76
C ARG A 100 14.88 2.88 5.97
N GLY A 101 13.58 3.09 6.15
CA GLY A 101 12.57 2.32 5.42
C GLY A 101 12.47 2.75 3.96
N ALA A 102 13.09 2.02 3.02
CA ALA A 102 12.98 2.25 1.57
C ALA A 102 11.62 1.77 0.97
N SER A 103 10.49 2.11 1.60
CA SER A 103 9.16 1.77 1.10
C SER A 103 8.51 2.97 0.41
N THR A 104 8.37 2.89 -0.91
CA THR A 104 7.67 3.89 -1.73
C THR A 104 6.20 4.02 -1.34
N ILE A 105 5.57 5.14 -1.70
CA ILE A 105 4.14 5.38 -1.48
C ILE A 105 3.30 4.26 -2.15
N THR A 106 3.68 3.82 -3.35
CA THR A 106 2.99 2.72 -4.03
C THR A 106 3.13 1.41 -3.25
N MET A 107 4.33 1.09 -2.73
CA MET A 107 4.55 -0.10 -1.91
C MET A 107 3.70 -0.06 -0.64
N GLN A 108 3.68 1.08 0.06
CA GLN A 108 2.86 1.27 1.27
C GLN A 108 1.36 1.13 0.96
N THR A 109 0.91 1.67 -0.18
CA THR A 109 -0.47 1.57 -0.64
C THR A 109 -0.90 0.12 -0.88
N VAL A 110 -0.14 -0.65 -1.68
CA VAL A 110 -0.48 -2.06 -1.95
C VAL A 110 -0.42 -2.91 -0.68
N LYS A 111 0.51 -2.58 0.22
CA LYS A 111 0.62 -3.18 1.55
C LYS A 111 -0.66 -2.99 2.36
N ASN A 112 -1.20 -1.77 2.39
CA ASN A 112 -2.39 -1.46 3.17
C ASN A 112 -3.67 -1.97 2.50
N LEU A 113 -3.71 -2.09 1.17
CA LEU A 113 -4.88 -2.60 0.45
C LEU A 113 -5.00 -4.12 0.45
N PHE A 114 -3.88 -4.83 0.26
CA PHE A 114 -3.94 -6.24 -0.13
C PHE A 114 -3.31 -7.20 0.88
N LEU A 115 -2.48 -6.70 1.81
CA LEU A 115 -1.71 -7.56 2.72
C LEU A 115 -2.19 -7.39 4.16
N TRP A 116 -2.57 -8.49 4.81
CA TRP A 116 -3.01 -8.48 6.20
C TRP A 116 -1.82 -8.39 7.16
N SER A 117 -1.96 -7.60 8.23
CA SER A 117 -0.87 -7.38 9.20
C SER A 117 -0.60 -8.62 10.07
N ARG A 118 0.57 -9.26 9.87
CA ARG A 118 1.31 -10.15 10.80
C ARG A 118 2.80 -10.27 10.42
N PRO A 119 3.71 -10.68 11.33
CA PRO A 119 5.13 -10.33 11.29
C PRO A 119 5.93 -11.29 10.39
N LEU A 120 6.01 -10.99 9.10
CA LEU A 120 6.84 -11.76 8.15
C LEU A 120 8.17 -11.07 7.80
N GLY A 121 8.51 -9.96 8.46
CA GLY A 121 9.78 -9.25 8.27
C GLY A 121 10.09 -8.96 6.79
N SER A 122 11.35 -9.19 6.39
CA SER A 122 11.85 -8.95 5.02
C SER A 122 11.23 -9.83 3.94
N VAL A 123 10.61 -10.97 4.29
CA VAL A 123 10.01 -11.92 3.32
C VAL A 123 8.80 -11.31 2.61
N ARG A 124 8.13 -10.35 3.25
CA ARG A 124 6.98 -9.65 2.68
C ARG A 124 7.36 -8.75 1.49
N LYS A 125 8.58 -8.21 1.48
CA LYS A 125 9.07 -7.37 0.37
C LYS A 125 9.06 -8.14 -0.96
N VAL A 126 9.26 -9.46 -0.94
CA VAL A 126 9.22 -10.31 -2.15
C VAL A 126 7.85 -10.30 -2.84
N VAL A 127 6.76 -10.14 -2.07
CA VAL A 127 5.39 -10.06 -2.61
C VAL A 127 4.99 -8.61 -2.91
N GLU A 128 5.40 -7.66 -2.07
CA GLU A 128 5.10 -6.24 -2.26
C GLU A 128 5.72 -5.67 -3.53
N LEU A 129 6.97 -5.99 -3.84
CA LEU A 129 7.69 -5.43 -4.97
C LEU A 129 6.97 -5.68 -6.31
N PRO A 130 6.70 -6.94 -6.73
CA PRO A 130 6.00 -7.18 -7.99
C PRO A 130 4.57 -6.61 -7.97
N LEU A 131 3.90 -6.62 -6.81
CA LEU A 131 2.55 -6.08 -6.70
C LEU A 131 2.52 -4.55 -6.82
N ALA A 132 3.51 -3.85 -6.26
CA ALA A 132 3.66 -2.40 -6.37
C ALA A 132 3.96 -1.99 -7.81
N VAL A 133 4.87 -2.71 -8.49
CA VAL A 133 5.15 -2.48 -9.92
C VAL A 133 3.89 -2.69 -10.77
N TYR A 134 3.15 -3.77 -10.52
CA TYR A 134 1.88 -4.04 -11.21
C TYR A 134 0.86 -2.93 -10.95
N PHE A 135 0.65 -2.55 -9.68
CA PHE A 135 -0.31 -1.53 -9.30
C PHE A 135 0.01 -0.18 -9.93
N ASP A 136 1.29 0.21 -9.96
CA ASP A 136 1.76 1.45 -10.61
C ASP A 136 1.58 1.44 -12.12
N ALA A 137 1.68 0.26 -12.76
CA ALA A 137 1.47 0.13 -14.20
C ALA A 137 0.00 0.28 -14.61
N VAL A 138 -0.93 -0.04 -13.72
CA VAL A 138 -2.38 -0.01 -13.98
C VAL A 138 -3.02 1.29 -13.48
N MET A 139 -2.59 1.77 -12.32
CA MET A 139 -3.17 2.91 -11.61
C MET A 139 -2.37 4.18 -11.91
N SER A 140 -3.05 5.31 -12.14
CA SER A 140 -2.35 6.59 -12.32
C SER A 140 -1.72 7.07 -11.00
N LYS A 141 -0.58 7.77 -11.08
CA LYS A 141 0.09 8.36 -9.89
C LYS A 141 -0.85 9.22 -9.05
N ARG A 142 -1.72 10.01 -9.71
CA ARG A 142 -2.74 10.83 -9.06
C ARG A 142 -3.69 9.97 -8.22
N ARG A 143 -4.17 8.85 -8.78
CA ARG A 143 -5.10 7.94 -8.09
C ARG A 143 -4.41 7.14 -6.99
N ILE A 144 -3.15 6.74 -7.18
CA ILE A 144 -2.34 6.09 -6.14
C ILE A 144 -2.20 7.03 -4.94
N MET A 145 -1.85 8.29 -5.19
CA MET A 145 -1.74 9.31 -4.14
C MET A 145 -3.08 9.54 -3.42
N GLU A 146 -4.17 9.67 -4.17
CA GLU A 146 -5.52 9.80 -3.59
C GLU A 146 -5.83 8.64 -2.63
N ILE A 147 -5.64 7.41 -3.08
CA ILE A 147 -5.89 6.23 -2.27
C ILE A 147 -4.97 6.23 -1.05
N TYR A 148 -3.67 6.45 -1.24
CA TYR A 148 -2.68 6.49 -0.15
C TYR A 148 -3.10 7.47 0.95
N LEU A 149 -3.37 8.72 0.59
CA LEU A 149 -3.75 9.77 1.54
C LEU A 149 -5.02 9.44 2.32
N ASN A 150 -5.91 8.61 1.77
CA ASN A 150 -7.19 8.24 2.35
C ASN A 150 -7.21 6.88 3.07
N ILE A 151 -6.14 6.09 2.98
CA ILE A 151 -6.05 4.78 3.64
C ILE A 151 -4.87 4.63 4.59
N ALA A 152 -3.88 5.52 4.52
CA ALA A 152 -2.81 5.60 5.49
C ALA A 152 -3.38 5.91 6.88
N GLU A 153 -2.78 5.29 7.90
CA GLU A 153 -3.07 5.58 9.30
C GLU A 153 -2.19 6.75 9.74
N TRP A 154 -2.81 7.87 10.12
CA TRP A 154 -2.12 9.11 10.52
C TRP A 154 -1.99 9.24 12.04
N GLY A 155 -2.75 8.43 12.78
CA GLY A 155 -2.75 8.28 14.22
C GLY A 155 -3.58 7.07 14.62
N PRO A 156 -3.55 6.63 15.89
CA PRO A 156 -4.24 5.41 16.32
C PRO A 156 -5.73 5.44 15.95
N GLY A 157 -6.15 4.58 15.00
CA GLY A 157 -7.53 4.49 14.54
C GLY A 157 -8.00 5.68 13.69
N ILE A 158 -7.10 6.55 13.25
CA ILE A 158 -7.39 7.70 12.37
C ILE A 158 -6.80 7.39 11.00
N TYR A 159 -7.68 7.14 10.04
CA TYR A 159 -7.30 6.85 8.67
C TYR A 159 -7.74 7.94 7.72
N GLY A 160 -6.85 8.29 6.80
CA GLY A 160 -7.10 9.34 5.85
C GLY A 160 -6.74 10.73 6.37
N ILE A 161 -6.21 11.55 5.48
CA ILE A 161 -5.67 12.85 5.82
C ILE A 161 -6.75 13.83 6.29
N GLU A 162 -7.96 13.71 5.75
CA GLU A 162 -9.10 14.54 6.14
C GLU A 162 -9.56 14.24 7.57
N ALA A 163 -9.58 12.97 7.96
CA ALA A 163 -9.87 12.59 9.35
C ALA A 163 -8.84 13.19 10.31
N ALA A 164 -7.55 13.08 9.95
CA ALA A 164 -6.44 13.63 10.72
C ALA A 164 -6.49 15.15 10.83
N ALA A 165 -6.88 15.86 9.78
CA ALA A 165 -6.91 17.32 9.74
C ALA A 165 -8.03 17.95 10.60
N SER A 166 -9.02 17.18 11.03
CA SER A 166 -10.09 17.70 11.92
C SER A 166 -10.18 16.97 13.26
N THR A 167 -9.10 16.30 13.64
CA THR A 167 -8.85 15.88 15.02
C THR A 167 -8.25 17.05 15.80
#